data_AF-A0A1Y5SVR3-F1
#
_entry.id   AF-A0A1Y5SVR3-F1
#
_cell.length_a   1.000
_cell.length_b   1.000
_cell.length_c   1.000
_cell.angle_alpha   90.00
_cell.angle_beta   90.00
_cell.angle_gamma   90.00
#
_symmetry.space_group_name_H-M   'P 1'
#
loop_
_entity.id
_entity.type
_entity.pdbx_description
1 polymer ?
#
loop_
_entity_poly.entity_id
_entity_poly.type
_entity_poly.pdbx_seq_one_letter_code
_entity_poly.pdbx_strand_id
1 'polypeptide(L)'
;MRKAGWHMRCDDAGVLTLSRSLPARFDFAAQAEFPLLRRGRLAHLIRQDMWRALQHLRGFSPVVELRKGSGAQEGMLIVRAGGAVAGQFPRALAQDTVQTLLGDAKKRARWLAHARLEP
;
A
#
# COMPACT_ATOMS: atom_id res chain seq x y z
N MET A 1 22.52 14.38 1.29
CA MET A 1 21.33 13.58 1.70
C MET A 1 20.93 12.67 0.55
N ARG A 2 21.16 11.35 0.63
CA ARG A 2 20.65 10.42 -0.38
C ARG A 2 19.14 10.33 -0.23
N LYS A 3 18.39 10.88 -1.20
CA LYS A 3 16.95 10.63 -1.32
C LYS A 3 16.79 9.11 -1.37
N ALA A 4 16.23 8.49 -0.34
CA ALA A 4 15.88 7.07 -0.39
C ALA A 4 14.85 6.92 -1.53
N GLY A 5 15.32 6.44 -2.68
CA GLY A 5 14.54 6.34 -3.89
C GLY A 5 13.44 5.30 -3.68
N TRP A 6 12.19 5.73 -3.83
CA TRP A 6 11.08 4.79 -3.89
C TRP A 6 11.08 4.13 -5.27
N HIS A 7 10.88 2.83 -5.30
CA HIS A 7 10.76 2.08 -6.54
C HIS A 7 9.28 1.90 -6.85
N MET A 8 8.83 2.44 -7.98
CA MET A 8 7.52 2.15 -8.55
C MET A 8 7.73 1.30 -9.80
N ARG A 9 7.15 0.10 -9.82
CA ARG A 9 7.20 -0.81 -10.97
C ARG A 9 5.78 -1.23 -11.31
N CYS A 10 5.50 -1.37 -12.61
CA CYS A 10 4.32 -2.05 -13.11
C CYS A 10 4.83 -3.30 -13.82
N ASP A 11 4.33 -4.48 -13.45
CA ASP A 11 4.63 -5.70 -14.18
C ASP A 11 3.72 -5.87 -15.41
N ASP A 12 4.05 -6.86 -16.24
CA ASP A 12 3.28 -7.23 -17.44
C ASP A 12 1.87 -7.73 -17.12
N ALA A 13 1.63 -8.21 -15.89
CA ALA A 13 0.31 -8.59 -15.40
C ALA A 13 -0.54 -7.37 -14.93
N GLY A 14 0.03 -6.16 -14.99
CA GLY A 14 -0.65 -4.92 -14.62
C GLY A 14 -0.69 -4.64 -13.11
N VAL A 15 0.13 -5.32 -12.31
CA VAL A 15 0.30 -5.04 -10.88
C VAL A 15 1.30 -3.90 -10.71
N LEU A 16 0.86 -2.83 -10.05
CA LEU A 16 1.71 -1.71 -9.67
C LEU A 16 2.23 -1.93 -8.26
N THR A 17 3.55 -2.06 -8.11
CA THR A 17 4.23 -2.22 -6.83
C THR A 17 5.04 -0.96 -6.50
N LEU A 18 4.78 -0.38 -5.34
CA LEU A 18 5.56 0.70 -4.75
C LEU A 18 6.31 0.17 -3.52
N SER A 19 7.63 0.14 -3.56
CA SER A 19 8.47 -0.36 -2.46
C SER A 19 9.64 0.56 -2.15
N ARG A 20 10.16 0.46 -0.93
CA ARG A 20 11.39 1.14 -0.52
C ARG A 20 12.66 0.35 -0.87
N SER A 21 12.58 -0.97 -0.82
CA SER A 21 13.68 -1.88 -1.13
C SER A 21 13.30 -2.81 -2.28
N LEU A 22 14.31 -3.30 -2.98
CA LEU A 22 14.19 -4.35 -3.99
C LEU A 22 15.00 -5.56 -3.56
N PRO A 23 14.46 -6.80 -3.66
CA PRO A 23 13.08 -7.10 -4.08
C PRO A 23 12.04 -6.62 -3.06
N ALA A 24 10.83 -6.31 -3.54
CA ALA A 24 9.70 -6.01 -2.68
C ALA A 24 9.33 -7.27 -1.88
N ARG A 25 9.24 -7.15 -0.56
CA ARG A 25 8.95 -8.27 0.34
C ARG A 25 7.85 -7.90 1.32
N PHE A 26 6.97 -8.86 1.59
CA PHE A 26 5.89 -8.76 2.56
C PHE A 26 6.07 -9.80 3.66
N ASP A 27 6.50 -9.36 4.85
CA ASP A 27 6.43 -10.19 6.05
C ASP A 27 5.00 -10.20 6.63
N PHE A 28 4.26 -9.13 6.39
CA PHE A 28 2.85 -8.97 6.70
C PHE A 28 2.18 -8.13 5.62
N ALA A 29 0.88 -8.33 5.42
CA ALA A 29 0.09 -7.53 4.50
C ALA A 29 -1.39 -7.59 4.89
N ALA A 30 -2.11 -6.52 4.57
CA ALA A 30 -3.56 -6.47 4.58
C ALA A 30 -4.06 -6.03 3.20
N GLN A 31 -5.31 -6.39 2.88
CA GLN A 31 -5.92 -6.11 1.59
C GLN A 31 -7.22 -5.34 1.76
N ALA A 32 -7.50 -4.45 0.79
CA ALA A 32 -8.76 -3.75 0.71
C ALA A 32 -9.09 -3.36 -0.73
N GLU A 33 -10.38 -3.17 -0.96
CA GLU A 33 -10.95 -2.80 -2.25
C GLU A 33 -11.21 -1.30 -2.31
N PHE A 34 -10.97 -0.74 -3.49
CA PHE A 34 -11.17 0.66 -3.81
C PHE A 34 -11.82 0.79 -5.18
N PRO A 35 -12.57 1.85 -5.45
CA PRO A 35 -12.99 2.17 -6.82
C PRO A 35 -11.77 2.39 -7.72
N LEU A 36 -11.98 2.44 -9.04
CA LEU A 36 -10.92 2.82 -9.97
C LEU A 36 -10.41 4.23 -9.67
N LEU A 37 -9.12 4.31 -9.40
CA LEU A 37 -8.39 5.52 -9.01
C LEU A 37 -7.02 5.52 -9.70
N ARG A 38 -6.33 6.66 -9.63
CA ARG A 38 -4.93 6.77 -10.08
C ARG A 38 -4.04 5.92 -9.17
N ARG A 39 -3.75 4.68 -9.60
CA ARG A 39 -3.00 3.66 -8.84
C ARG A 39 -1.74 4.20 -8.18
N GLY A 40 -0.88 4.89 -8.93
CA GLY A 40 0.37 5.44 -8.39
C GLY A 40 0.14 6.49 -7.29
N ARG A 41 -0.87 7.35 -7.43
CA ARG A 41 -1.20 8.37 -6.43
C ARG A 41 -1.78 7.73 -5.17
N LEU A 42 -2.67 6.75 -5.34
CA LEU A 42 -3.21 5.96 -4.22
C LEU A 42 -2.09 5.23 -3.46
N ALA A 43 -1.17 4.58 -4.19
CA ALA A 43 -0.01 3.89 -3.60
C ALA A 43 0.81 4.82 -2.71
N HIS A 44 1.12 6.03 -3.18
CA HIS A 44 1.91 6.99 -2.42
C HIS A 44 1.23 7.48 -1.14
N LEU A 45 -0.09 7.70 -1.20
CA LEU A 45 -0.89 8.15 -0.06
C LEU A 45 -0.99 7.06 1.01
N ILE A 46 -1.36 5.84 0.64
CA ILE A 46 -1.43 4.69 1.57
C ILE A 46 -0.08 4.46 2.22
N ARG A 47 0.99 4.44 1.42
CA ARG A 47 2.37 4.32 1.91
C ARG A 47 2.72 5.43 2.91
N GLN A 48 2.30 6.68 2.67
CA GLN A 48 2.59 7.79 3.58
C GLN A 48 1.97 7.58 4.96
N ASP A 49 0.70 7.18 5.02
CA ASP A 49 0.02 6.94 6.29
C ASP A 49 0.51 5.66 6.96
N MET A 50 0.76 4.61 6.18
CA MET A 50 1.28 3.35 6.68
C MET A 50 2.68 3.55 7.29
N TRP A 51 3.53 4.33 6.64
CA TRP A 51 4.82 4.73 7.24
C TRP A 51 4.60 5.48 8.55
N ARG A 52 3.69 6.46 8.60
CA ARG A 52 3.43 7.19 9.86
C ARG A 52 2.95 6.30 10.99
N ALA A 53 2.14 5.29 10.69
CA ALA A 53 1.62 4.34 11.68
C ALA A 53 2.69 3.34 12.16
N LEU A 54 3.57 2.88 11.27
CA LEU A 54 4.48 1.76 11.52
C LEU A 54 5.97 2.13 11.57
N GLN A 55 6.33 3.42 11.46
CA GLN A 55 7.72 3.90 11.53
C GLN A 55 8.47 3.52 12.81
N HIS A 56 7.74 3.18 13.88
CA HIS A 56 8.32 2.72 15.14
C HIS A 56 8.89 1.29 15.05
N LEU A 57 8.50 0.51 14.04
CA LEU A 57 9.04 -0.82 13.79
C LEU A 57 10.46 -0.71 13.21
N ARG A 58 11.45 -1.24 13.94
CA ARG A 58 12.86 -1.18 13.53
C ARG A 58 13.06 -1.90 12.19
N GLY A 59 13.65 -1.21 11.22
CA GLY A 59 13.93 -1.78 9.91
C GLY A 59 12.69 -1.99 9.04
N PHE A 60 11.57 -1.34 9.33
CA PHE A 60 10.38 -1.41 8.50
C PHE A 60 10.63 -0.83 7.09
N SER A 61 10.31 -1.64 6.08
CA SER A 61 10.36 -1.31 4.66
C SER A 61 8.96 -1.48 4.05
N PRO A 62 8.19 -0.38 3.89
CA PRO A 62 6.83 -0.44 3.37
C PRO A 62 6.78 -0.85 1.90
N VAL A 63 5.73 -1.61 1.56
CA VAL A 63 5.38 -2.05 0.22
C VAL A 63 3.87 -1.89 0.02
N VAL A 64 3.48 -1.34 -1.13
CA VAL A 64 2.07 -1.24 -1.55
C VAL A 64 1.95 -1.77 -2.97
N GLU A 65 1.06 -2.75 -3.15
CA GLU A 65 0.71 -3.34 -4.44
C GLU A 65 -0.72 -2.98 -4.81
N LEU A 66 -0.95 -2.66 -6.08
CA LEU A 66 -2.26 -2.36 -6.63
C LEU A 66 -2.46 -3.11 -7.94
N ARG A 67 -3.54 -3.85 -8.03
CA ARG A 67 -3.97 -4.51 -9.26
C ARG A 67 -5.43 -4.19 -9.54
N LYS A 68 -5.85 -4.33 -10.80
CA LYS A 68 -7.28 -4.32 -11.12
C LYS A 68 -7.92 -5.61 -10.60
N GLY A 69 -9.13 -5.50 -10.08
CA GLY A 69 -9.95 -6.66 -9.74
C GLY A 69 -10.43 -7.37 -11.00
N SER A 70 -10.82 -8.62 -10.84
CA SER A 70 -11.28 -9.52 -11.91
C SER A 70 -12.51 -10.28 -11.42
N GLY A 71 -13.41 -10.70 -12.32
CA GLY A 71 -14.58 -11.48 -11.93
C GLY A 71 -15.56 -10.64 -11.11
N ALA A 72 -15.91 -11.07 -9.90
CA ALA A 72 -16.83 -10.31 -9.03
C ALA A 72 -16.30 -8.92 -8.61
N GLN A 73 -14.99 -8.66 -8.77
CA GLN A 73 -14.33 -7.40 -8.45
C GLN A 73 -13.93 -6.60 -9.71
N GLU A 74 -14.49 -6.95 -10.88
CA GLU A 74 -14.30 -6.20 -12.12
C GLU A 74 -14.60 -4.70 -11.89
N GLY A 75 -13.74 -3.82 -12.42
CA GLY A 75 -13.92 -2.38 -12.22
C GLY A 75 -13.57 -1.87 -10.81
N MET A 76 -12.89 -2.68 -9.98
CA MET A 76 -12.31 -2.24 -8.71
C MET A 76 -10.78 -2.30 -8.74
N LEU A 77 -10.14 -1.63 -7.79
CA LEU A 77 -8.73 -1.80 -7.47
C LEU A 77 -8.58 -2.62 -6.20
N ILE A 78 -7.77 -3.68 -6.30
CA ILE A 78 -7.35 -4.48 -5.16
C ILE A 78 -6.01 -3.93 -4.69
N VAL A 79 -6.00 -3.40 -3.47
CA VAL A 79 -4.80 -2.88 -2.82
C VAL A 79 -4.32 -3.88 -1.79
N ARG A 80 -3.03 -4.21 -1.84
CA ARG A 80 -2.32 -4.95 -0.80
C ARG A 80 -1.25 -4.04 -0.21
N ALA A 81 -1.35 -3.73 1.08
CA ALA A 81 -0.40 -2.87 1.77
C ALA A 81 0.26 -3.62 2.93
N GLY A 82 1.54 -3.35 3.17
CA GLY A 82 2.29 -3.95 4.26
C GLY A 82 3.77 -3.67 4.09
N GLY A 83 4.60 -4.68 4.33
CA GLY A 83 6.02 -4.59 4.04
C GLY A 83 6.86 -5.60 4.79
N ALA A 84 8.17 -5.38 4.75
CA ALA A 84 9.16 -6.19 5.47
C ALA A 84 9.61 -5.48 6.75
N VAL A 85 9.96 -6.25 7.78
CA VAL A 85 10.51 -5.74 9.04
C VAL A 85 11.78 -6.54 9.36
N ALA A 86 12.84 -5.83 9.73
CA ALA A 86 14.08 -6.49 10.12
C ALA A 86 13.99 -7.00 11.56
N GLY A 87 13.93 -8.33 11.73
CA GLY A 87 13.94 -8.99 13.03
C GLY A 87 12.55 -9.33 13.56
N GLN A 88 12.45 -9.54 14.87
CA GLN A 88 11.20 -9.92 15.54
C GLN A 88 10.31 -8.69 15.73
N PHE A 89 9.02 -8.86 15.47
CA PHE A 89 8.01 -7.82 15.62
C PHE A 89 6.64 -8.46 15.86
N PRO A 90 5.67 -7.75 16.47
CA PRO A 90 4.33 -8.27 16.67
C PRO A 90 3.56 -8.29 15.33
N ARG A 91 3.74 -9.36 14.55
CA ARG A 91 3.18 -9.50 13.19
C ARG A 91 1.67 -9.29 13.13
N ALA A 92 0.94 -9.88 14.08
CA ALA A 92 -0.52 -9.75 14.15
C ALA A 92 -0.95 -8.30 14.36
N LEU A 93 -0.30 -7.58 15.29
CA LEU A 93 -0.58 -6.17 15.56
C LEU A 93 -0.24 -5.27 14.36
N ALA A 94 0.88 -5.54 13.68
CA ALA A 94 1.26 -4.80 12.49
C ALA A 94 0.25 -5.00 11.35
N GLN A 95 -0.21 -6.24 11.14
CA GLN A 95 -1.23 -6.55 10.14
C GLN A 95 -2.58 -5.88 10.49
N ASP A 96 -3.01 -5.96 11.75
CA ASP A 96 -4.23 -5.30 12.23
C ASP A 96 -4.17 -3.78 12.06
N THR A 97 -3.02 -3.18 12.34
CA THR A 97 -2.80 -1.74 12.12
C THR A 97 -2.99 -1.36 10.65
N VAL A 98 -2.49 -2.17 9.70
CA VAL A 98 -2.70 -1.91 8.27
C VAL A 98 -4.15 -2.17 7.87
N GLN A 99 -4.79 -3.21 8.39
CA GLN A 99 -6.20 -3.50 8.13
C GLN A 99 -7.09 -2.34 8.59
N THR A 100 -6.88 -1.85 9.81
CA THR A 100 -7.57 -0.68 10.36
C THR A 100 -7.31 0.57 9.53
N LEU A 101 -6.06 0.79 9.11
CA LEU A 101 -5.70 1.92 8.25
C LEU A 101 -6.42 1.88 6.89
N LEU A 102 -6.52 0.71 6.25
CA LEU A 102 -7.21 0.53 4.97
C LEU A 102 -8.73 0.66 5.10
N GLY A 103 -9.29 0.36 6.28
CA GLY A 103 -10.72 0.49 6.62
C GLY A 103 -11.14 1.86 7.13
N ASP A 104 -10.20 2.74 7.54
CA ASP A 104 -10.49 4.05 8.11
C ASP A 104 -11.21 4.97 7.11
N ALA A 105 -12.47 5.31 7.42
CA ALA A 105 -13.32 6.11 6.54
C ALA A 105 -12.74 7.50 6.23
N LYS A 106 -12.08 8.16 7.18
CA LYS A 106 -11.50 9.51 6.98
C LYS A 106 -10.28 9.44 6.05
N LYS A 107 -9.42 8.44 6.25
CA LYS A 107 -8.25 8.22 5.37
C LYS A 107 -8.69 7.84 3.97
N ARG A 108 -9.64 6.91 3.85
CA ARG A 108 -10.24 6.51 2.56
C ARG A 108 -10.82 7.73 1.83
N ALA A 109 -11.68 8.52 2.47
CA ALA A 109 -12.26 9.71 1.86
C ALA A 109 -11.19 10.67 1.31
N ARG A 110 -10.14 10.93 2.10
CA ARG A 110 -9.01 11.74 1.65
C ARG A 110 -8.26 11.12 0.47
N TRP A 111 -7.96 9.82 0.51
CA TRP A 111 -7.29 9.15 -0.60
C TRP A 111 -8.12 9.19 -1.87
N LEU A 112 -9.43 8.91 -1.77
CA LEU A 112 -10.37 8.99 -2.88
C LEU A 112 -10.37 10.40 -3.48
N ALA A 113 -10.44 11.45 -2.66
CA ALA A 113 -10.43 12.83 -3.13
C ALA A 113 -9.14 13.20 -3.89
N HIS A 114 -7.98 12.72 -3.45
CA HIS A 114 -6.70 13.05 -4.06
C HIS A 114 -6.26 12.09 -5.18
N ALA A 115 -6.85 10.90 -5.29
CA ALA A 115 -6.48 9.90 -6.29
C ALA A 115 -7.54 9.72 -7.38
N ARG A 116 -8.54 10.63 -7.48
CA ARG A 116 -9.56 10.58 -8.54
C ARG A 116 -8.91 10.49 -9.92
N LEU A 117 -9.51 9.69 -10.78
CA LEU A 117 -9.29 9.79 -12.23
C LEU A 117 -9.86 11.15 -12.64
N GLU A 118 -9.06 11.98 -13.29
CA GLU A 118 -9.59 13.22 -13.88
C GLU A 118 -10.54 12.82 -15.03
N PRO A 119 -11.66 13.52 -15.21
CA PRO A 119 -12.59 13.27 -16.30
C PRO A 119 -11.98 13.57 -17.67
#